data_AF-A0A6P0Z6I1-F1
#
_entry.id   AF-A0A6P0Z6I1-F1
#
_cell.length_a   1.000
_cell.length_b   1.000
_cell.length_c   1.000
_cell.angle_alpha   90.00
_cell.angle_beta   90.00
_cell.angle_gamma   90.00
#
_symmetry.space_group_name_H-M   'P 1'
#
loop_
_entity.id
_entity.type
_entity.pdbx_description
1 polymer ?
#
loop_
_entity_poly.entity_id
_entity_poly.type
_entity_poly.pdbx_seq_one_letter_code
_entity_poly.pdbx_strand_id
1 'polypeptide(L)'
;MKYLFLLRHAKSSWSNAGLADRDRPLNQRGLRDAPRMGQWLAEYSLRPGQIVSSSAVRALTTAETMAQLLGFQSTDVVTDA
;
A
#
# COMPACT_ATOMS: atom_id res chain seq x y z
N MET A 1 -8.70 -4.20 -23.15
CA MET A 1 -8.81 -5.10 -21.97
C MET A 1 -8.55 -4.28 -20.71
N LYS A 2 -9.17 -4.63 -19.58
CA LYS A 2 -8.96 -3.98 -18.28
C LYS A 2 -8.36 -5.01 -17.32
N TYR A 3 -7.41 -4.59 -16.49
CA TYR A 3 -6.79 -5.42 -15.45
C TYR A 3 -7.17 -4.89 -14.07
N LEU A 4 -7.41 -5.79 -13.14
CA LEU A 4 -7.62 -5.49 -11.73
C LEU A 4 -6.56 -6.21 -10.91
N PHE A 5 -5.77 -5.45 -10.16
CA PHE A 5 -4.78 -5.98 -9.24
C PHE A 5 -5.35 -5.94 -7.82
N LEU A 6 -5.37 -7.09 -7.15
CA LEU A 6 -5.79 -7.19 -5.76
C LEU A 6 -4.56 -7.41 -4.89
N LEU A 7 -4.35 -6.50 -3.95
CA LEU A 7 -3.21 -6.54 -3.04
C LEU A 7 -3.68 -6.50 -1.60
N ARG A 8 -2.99 -7.27 -0.76
CA ARG A 8 -3.12 -7.17 0.69
C ARG A 8 -2.05 -6.21 1.21
N HIS A 9 -2.39 -5.41 2.22
CA HIS A 9 -1.43 -4.56 2.92
C HIS A 9 -0.20 -5.35 3.41
N ALA A 10 0.96 -4.69 3.50
CA ALA A 10 2.17 -5.28 4.06
C ALA A 10 2.00 -5.55 5.58
N LYS A 11 2.99 -6.22 6.19
CA LYS A 11 2.86 -6.72 7.57
C LYS A 11 2.69 -5.57 8.58
N SER A 12 1.61 -5.60 9.36
CA SER A 12 1.31 -4.62 10.40
C SER A 12 2.12 -4.84 11.69
N SER A 13 2.22 -3.79 12.50
CA SER A 13 2.75 -3.82 13.85
C SER A 13 1.65 -4.11 14.88
N TRP A 14 2.04 -4.88 15.88
CA TRP A 14 1.24 -5.21 17.06
C TRP A 14 1.93 -4.77 18.36
N SER A 15 2.99 -3.97 18.26
CA SER A 15 3.81 -3.55 19.41
C SER A 15 3.08 -2.65 20.40
N ASN A 16 2.05 -1.92 19.95
CA ASN A 16 1.20 -1.12 20.82
C ASN A 16 -0.19 -1.76 20.91
N ALA A 17 -0.53 -2.22 22.12
CA ALA A 17 -1.82 -2.84 22.42
C ALA A 17 -2.97 -1.84 22.50
N GLY A 18 -2.69 -0.56 22.82
CA GLY A 18 -3.71 0.49 22.96
C GLY A 18 -4.14 1.16 21.65
N LEU A 19 -3.50 0.83 20.51
CA LEU A 19 -3.92 1.34 19.21
C LEU A 19 -5.18 0.62 18.72
N ALA A 20 -6.14 1.40 18.23
CA ALA A 20 -7.26 0.86 17.46
C ALA A 20 -6.73 0.13 16.22
N ASP A 21 -7.48 -0.87 15.74
CA ASP A 21 -7.00 -1.69 14.61
C ASP A 21 -6.70 -0.86 13.36
N ARG A 22 -7.56 0.12 13.03
CA ARG A 22 -7.38 0.97 11.84
C ARG A 22 -6.10 1.81 11.89
N ASP A 23 -5.64 2.15 13.09
CA ASP A 23 -4.45 2.99 13.31
C ASP A 23 -3.15 2.17 13.38
N ARG A 24 -3.24 0.83 13.28
CA ARG A 24 -2.05 -0.02 13.35
C ARG A 24 -1.13 0.26 12.14
N PRO A 25 0.13 0.68 12.38
CA PRO A 25 1.07 0.97 11.32
C PRO A 25 1.68 -0.33 10.76
N LEU A 26 2.48 -0.21 9.71
CA LEU A 26 3.37 -1.27 9.28
C LEU A 26 4.47 -1.52 10.32
N ASN A 27 4.95 -2.77 10.41
CA ASN A 27 6.17 -3.06 11.17
C ASN A 27 7.42 -2.93 10.28
N GLN A 28 8.60 -3.11 10.87
CA GLN A 28 9.87 -3.00 10.14
C GLN A 28 9.96 -3.93 8.92
N ARG A 29 9.37 -5.13 8.97
CA ARG A 29 9.28 -6.00 7.80
C ARG A 29 8.30 -5.46 6.77
N GLY A 30 7.13 -4.99 7.20
CA GLY A 30 6.12 -4.39 6.32
C GLY A 30 6.66 -3.18 5.56
N LEU A 31 7.41 -2.32 6.23
CA LEU A 31 8.06 -1.15 5.60
C LEU A 31 9.11 -1.54 4.54
N ARG A 32 9.77 -2.69 4.69
CA ARG A 32 10.69 -3.22 3.67
C ARG A 32 9.97 -3.95 2.54
N ASP A 33 8.86 -4.62 2.84
CA ASP A 33 8.12 -5.43 1.86
C ASP A 33 7.21 -4.57 0.97
N ALA A 34 6.60 -3.49 1.50
CA ALA A 34 5.76 -2.56 0.74
C ALA A 34 6.43 -2.01 -0.54
N PRO A 35 7.66 -1.48 -0.53
CA PRO A 35 8.31 -1.00 -1.75
C PRO A 35 8.62 -2.13 -2.74
N ARG A 36 8.95 -3.33 -2.26
CA ARG A 36 9.21 -4.49 -3.14
C ARG A 36 7.99 -4.88 -3.95
N MET A 37 6.79 -4.72 -3.39
CA MET A 37 5.54 -4.97 -4.12
C MET A 37 5.36 -4.00 -5.29
N GLY A 38 5.72 -2.72 -5.10
CA GLY A 38 5.68 -1.70 -6.17
C GLY A 38 6.76 -1.93 -7.23
N GLN A 39 7.98 -2.29 -6.79
CA GLN A 39 9.09 -2.65 -7.68
C GLN A 39 8.71 -3.84 -8.58
N TRP A 40 8.11 -4.88 -8.02
CA TRP A 40 7.64 -6.03 -8.79
C TRP A 40 6.68 -5.60 -9.90
N LEU A 41 5.68 -4.77 -9.61
CA LEU A 41 4.76 -4.26 -10.65
C LEU A 41 5.49 -3.45 -11.73
N ALA A 42 6.45 -2.61 -11.34
CA ALA A 42 7.26 -1.83 -12.27
C ALA A 42 8.13 -2.71 -13.18
N GLU A 43 8.75 -3.76 -12.65
CA GLU A 43 9.59 -4.71 -13.39
C GLU A 43 8.82 -5.39 -14.53
N TYR A 44 7.53 -5.70 -14.32
CA TYR A 44 6.67 -6.28 -15.35
C TYR A 44 5.95 -5.23 -16.21
N SER A 45 6.31 -3.95 -16.11
CA SER A 45 5.63 -2.84 -16.80
C SER A 45 4.12 -2.80 -16.53
N LEU A 46 3.69 -3.24 -15.35
CA LEU A 46 2.30 -3.27 -14.91
C LEU A 46 1.97 -1.99 -14.16
N ARG A 47 1.53 -0.97 -14.91
CA ARG A 47 1.08 0.31 -14.34
C ARG A 47 -0.44 0.39 -14.31
N PRO A 48 -1.10 0.28 -13.14
CA PRO A 48 -2.55 0.47 -13.06
C PRO A 48 -2.91 1.92 -13.42
N GLY A 49 -4.11 2.16 -13.94
CA GLY A 49 -4.58 3.53 -14.21
C GLY A 49 -5.04 4.29 -12.95
N GLN A 50 -5.30 3.57 -11.85
CA GLN A 50 -5.76 4.11 -10.58
C GLN A 50 -5.37 3.16 -9.45
N ILE A 51 -5.11 3.71 -8.27
CA ILE A 51 -4.88 2.95 -7.03
C ILE A 51 -5.99 3.33 -6.05
N VAL A 52 -6.64 2.32 -5.47
CA VAL A 52 -7.66 2.49 -4.43
C VAL A 52 -7.19 1.70 -3.20
N SER A 53 -7.27 2.31 -2.02
CA SER A 53 -6.87 1.69 -0.76
C SER A 53 -7.91 1.87 0.33
N SER A 54 -7.94 0.95 1.29
CA SER A 54 -8.65 1.18 2.54
C SER A 54 -7.98 2.32 3.33
N SER A 55 -8.77 3.11 4.04
CA SER A 55 -8.25 4.17 4.93
C SER A 55 -7.55 3.66 6.20
N ALA A 56 -7.46 2.34 6.44
CA ALA A 56 -6.60 1.79 7.50
C ALA A 56 -5.12 2.12 7.25
N VAL A 57 -4.41 2.62 8.27
CA VAL A 57 -3.03 3.15 8.17
C VAL A 57 -2.10 2.17 7.45
N ARG A 58 -2.06 0.89 7.87
CA ARG A 58 -1.25 -0.15 7.21
C ARG A 58 -1.52 -0.30 5.70
N ALA A 59 -2.78 -0.18 5.28
CA ALA A 59 -3.18 -0.35 3.89
C ALA A 59 -2.79 0.88 3.08
N LEU A 60 -3.14 2.07 3.58
CA LEU A 60 -2.78 3.34 2.96
C LEU A 60 -1.26 3.50 2.82
N THR A 61 -0.50 3.28 3.90
CA THR A 61 0.98 3.36 3.84
C THR A 61 1.57 2.36 2.83
N THR A 62 1.01 1.15 2.72
CA THR A 62 1.45 0.19 1.68
C THR A 62 1.18 0.74 0.28
N ALA A 63 -0.03 1.24 0.04
CA ALA A 63 -0.46 1.76 -1.25
C ALA A 63 0.34 3.00 -1.67
N GLU A 64 0.56 3.97 -0.77
CA GLU A 64 1.34 5.17 -1.03
C GLU A 64 2.81 4.84 -1.34
N THR A 65 3.41 3.90 -0.60
CA THR A 65 4.78 3.45 -0.84
C THR A 65 4.92 2.83 -2.24
N MET A 66 3.95 2.02 -2.65
CA MET A 66 3.91 1.46 -3.99
C MET A 66 3.64 2.52 -5.07
N ALA A 67 2.74 3.46 -4.80
CA ALA A 67 2.34 4.53 -5.70
C ALA A 67 3.56 5.36 -6.14
N GLN A 68 4.41 5.75 -5.18
CA GLN A 68 5.65 6.50 -5.45
C GLN A 68 6.56 5.77 -6.45
N LEU A 69 6.69 4.45 -6.33
CA LEU A 69 7.53 3.63 -7.22
C LEU A 69 6.93 3.45 -8.62
N LEU A 70 5.61 3.52 -8.73
CA LEU A 70 4.88 3.44 -10.00
C LEU A 70 4.70 4.81 -10.67
N GLY A 71 5.32 5.86 -10.11
CA GLY A 71 5.28 7.22 -10.62
C GLY A 71 3.98 7.97 -10.34
N PHE A 72 3.25 7.59 -9.29
CA PHE A 72 2.09 8.30 -8.79
C PHE A 72 2.49 9.20 -7.60
N GLN A 73 1.76 10.29 -7.41
CA GLN A 73 1.81 11.06 -6.17
C GLN A 73 0.94 10.37 -5.10
N SER A 74 1.25 10.58 -3.82
CA SER A 74 0.40 10.04 -2.73
C SER A 74 -1.05 10.52 -2.83
N THR A 75 -1.27 11.73 -3.35
CA THR A 75 -2.61 12.30 -3.60
C THR A 75 -3.42 11.57 -4.67
N ASP A 76 -2.78 10.72 -5.47
CA ASP A 76 -3.46 9.94 -6.51
C ASP A 76 -4.07 8.64 -5.96
N VAL A 77 -3.73 8.27 -4.71
CA VAL A 77 -4.32 7.11 -4.03
C VAL A 77 -5.69 7.49 -3.50
N VAL A 78 -6.73 6.93 -4.11
CA VAL A 78 -8.10 7.12 -3.63
C VAL A 78 -8.30 6.25 -2.40
N THR A 79 -8.78 6.85 -1.31
CA THR A 79 -9.14 6.13 -0.08
C THR A 79 -10.64 5.86 -0.04
N ASP A 80 -11.03 4.70 0.49
CA ASP A 80 -12.42 4.52 0.89
C ASP A 80 -12.75 5.41 2.10
N ALA A 81 -13.92 6.05 2.02
CA ALA A 81 -14.45 6.89 3.10
C ALA A 81 -14.90 6.04 4.30
#